data_AF-A0A3P1BUD7-F1
#
_entry.id   AF-A0A3P1BUD7-F1
#
_cell.length_a   1.000
_cell.length_b   1.000
_cell.length_c   1.000
_cell.angle_alpha   90.00
_cell.angle_beta   90.00
_cell.angle_gamma   90.00
#
_symmetry.space_group_name_H-M   'P 1'
#
loop_
_entity.id
_entity.type
_entity.pdbx_description
1 polymer ?
#
loop_
_entity_poly.entity_id
_entity_poly.type
_entity_poly.pdbx_seq_one_letter_code
_entity_poly.pdbx_strand_id
1 'polypeptide(L)'
;MKTALLFFGLALLINPVIAQNSTDYLKLIPGSERSAFKRLELSSDVDTTWNRWKERGYNFGFNPQITPMYTTVNGILSTPFMIQVRGNENERNRKRWGYHVFEGYARDDKSRITMLVNKHTEEEKPVAELYYYSTVYTHAEPAYNWFKIGSDVRQHSFLFSRDKAVFYGSLKMTNALTLGNIGRDNILAEKPVADAETNYAEDAKHVNYQELKNSENGTIFYDKDNNIVVIKINGTWMKLAVEALPKGVHYSF
;
A
#
# COMPACT_ATOMS: atom_id res chain seq x y z
N MET A 1 44.42 47.27 67.69
CA MET A 1 44.73 46.00 66.99
C MET A 1 43.49 45.57 66.22
N LYS A 2 43.54 45.64 64.89
CA LYS A 2 42.46 45.22 63.98
C LYS A 2 42.88 43.90 63.34
N THR A 3 42.11 42.84 63.56
CA THR A 3 42.33 41.53 62.93
C THR A 3 41.39 41.44 61.72
N ALA A 4 41.97 41.41 60.52
CA ALA A 4 41.24 41.18 59.27
C ALA A 4 41.25 39.68 58.97
N LEU A 5 40.08 39.05 58.88
CA LEU A 5 39.92 37.74 58.26
C LEU A 5 39.84 37.92 56.74
N LEU A 6 40.83 37.41 56.00
CA LEU A 6 40.73 37.20 54.56
C LEU A 6 39.97 35.90 54.29
N PHE A 7 38.81 36.00 53.64
CA PHE A 7 38.11 34.87 53.04
C PHE A 7 38.70 34.62 51.63
N PHE A 8 39.33 33.46 51.43
CA PHE A 8 39.73 32.98 50.10
C PHE A 8 38.50 32.33 49.43
N GLY A 9 37.87 33.05 48.50
CA GLY A 9 36.84 32.50 47.62
C GLY A 9 37.50 31.69 46.49
N LEU A 10 37.46 30.37 46.61
CA LEU A 10 37.85 29.46 45.52
C LEU A 10 36.70 29.44 44.49
N ALA A 11 36.80 30.26 43.44
CA ALA A 11 35.88 30.22 42.32
C ALA A 11 36.17 28.95 41.49
N LEU A 12 35.30 27.95 41.60
CA LEU A 12 35.24 26.84 40.65
C LEU A 12 34.82 27.38 39.28
N LEU A 13 35.81 27.58 38.41
CA LEU A 13 35.62 27.76 36.97
C LEU A 13 35.12 26.43 36.40
N ILE A 14 33.80 26.24 36.41
CA ILE A 14 33.16 25.22 35.60
C ILE A 14 33.21 25.73 34.17
N ASN A 15 34.21 25.31 33.39
CA ASN A 15 34.21 25.53 31.95
C ASN A 15 32.96 24.85 31.38
N PRO A 16 32.00 25.57 30.78
CA PRO A 16 31.00 24.90 29.97
C PRO A 16 31.75 24.38 28.74
N VAL A 17 32.03 23.08 28.71
CA VAL A 17 32.28 22.40 27.46
C VAL A 17 30.96 22.46 26.70
N ILE A 18 30.77 23.56 25.97
CA ILE A 18 29.77 23.64 24.91
C ILE A 18 30.26 22.61 23.89
N ALA A 19 29.67 21.42 23.94
CA ALA A 19 29.80 20.42 22.90
C ALA A 19 29.15 20.98 21.62
N GLN A 20 29.90 21.82 20.92
CA GLN A 20 29.53 22.33 19.60
C GLN A 20 30.01 21.31 18.56
N ASN A 21 29.30 20.19 18.50
CA ASN A 21 29.30 19.30 17.34
C ASN A 21 27.83 18.98 17.03
N SER A 22 26.99 20.00 16.88
CA SER A 22 25.68 19.79 16.25
C SER A 22 25.97 19.53 14.78
N THR A 23 25.83 18.28 14.34
CA THR A 23 25.83 17.97 12.92
C THR A 23 24.65 18.69 12.27
N ASP A 24 24.82 19.25 11.06
CA ASP A 24 23.76 19.97 10.35
C ASP A 24 22.50 19.13 10.09
N TYR A 25 22.59 17.82 10.31
CA TYR A 25 21.55 16.83 10.08
C TYR A 25 20.68 16.53 11.30
N LEU A 26 21.08 16.95 12.51
CA LEU A 26 20.32 16.77 13.75
C LEU A 26 20.12 18.14 14.43
N LYS A 27 18.90 18.68 14.35
CA LYS A 27 18.58 20.00 14.91
C LYS A 27 17.57 19.89 16.05
N LEU A 28 17.89 20.53 17.17
CA LEU A 28 16.95 20.79 18.25
C LEU A 28 16.35 22.17 18.07
N ILE A 29 15.09 22.23 17.63
CA ILE A 29 14.37 23.47 17.36
C ILE A 29 13.55 23.83 18.61
N PRO A 30 13.59 25.09 19.09
CA PRO A 30 12.71 25.53 20.18
C PRO A 30 11.24 25.25 19.86
N GLY A 31 10.46 24.94 20.91
CA GLY A 31 9.01 24.87 20.83
C GLY A 31 8.38 26.24 20.57
N SER A 32 7.04 26.29 20.59
CA SER A 32 6.33 27.58 20.55
C SER A 32 6.69 28.45 21.77
N GLU A 33 6.36 29.74 21.73
CA GLU A 33 6.58 30.68 22.84
C GLU A 33 5.99 30.21 24.18
N ARG A 34 5.03 29.28 24.13
CA ARG A 34 4.35 28.70 25.31
C ARG A 34 4.92 27.35 25.75
N SER A 35 5.98 26.85 25.11
CA SER A 35 6.56 25.54 25.39
C SER A 35 8.04 25.66 25.79
N ALA A 36 8.38 25.09 26.94
CA ALA A 36 9.78 24.95 27.36
C ALA A 36 10.51 23.79 26.64
N PHE A 37 9.78 22.96 25.89
CA PHE A 37 10.34 21.79 25.21
C PHE A 37 10.87 22.12 23.83
N LYS A 38 11.82 21.33 23.36
CA LYS A 38 12.38 21.40 22.00
C LYS A 38 11.80 20.27 21.15
N ARG A 39 11.70 20.51 19.84
CA ARG A 39 11.40 19.49 18.83
C ARG A 39 12.70 19.08 18.13
N LEU A 40 12.74 17.83 17.69
CA LEU A 40 13.85 17.31 16.90
C LEU A 40 13.51 17.37 15.41
N GLU A 41 14.47 17.83 14.61
CA GLU A 41 14.46 17.70 13.15
C GLU A 41 15.66 16.87 12.72
N LEU A 42 15.38 15.80 11.98
CA LEU A 42 16.36 14.99 11.28
C LEU A 42 16.29 15.34 9.79
N SER A 43 17.42 15.65 9.18
CA SER A 43 17.50 16.01 7.77
C SER A 43 18.71 15.38 7.11
N SER A 44 18.65 15.20 5.79
CA SER A 44 19.80 14.83 4.96
C SER A 44 19.91 15.84 3.81
N ASP A 45 21.10 16.01 3.28
CA ASP A 45 21.37 16.74 2.04
C ASP A 45 21.25 15.83 0.81
N VAL A 46 21.38 16.45 -0.36
CA VAL A 46 21.37 15.79 -1.67
C VAL A 46 22.83 15.58 -2.08
N ASP A 47 23.23 14.31 -2.23
CA ASP A 47 24.56 13.93 -2.75
C ASP A 47 24.38 12.95 -3.91
N THR A 48 24.63 13.42 -5.13
CA THR A 48 24.53 12.59 -6.34
C THR A 48 25.56 11.48 -6.42
N THR A 49 26.63 11.56 -5.59
CA THR A 49 27.73 10.60 -5.54
C THR A 49 27.54 9.52 -4.47
N TRP A 50 26.47 9.59 -3.67
CA TRP A 50 26.17 8.59 -2.65
C TRP A 50 26.13 7.18 -3.23
N ASN A 51 27.03 6.31 -2.77
CA ASN A 51 27.25 5.00 -3.41
C ASN A 51 26.00 4.11 -3.44
N ARG A 52 25.07 4.29 -2.49
CA ARG A 52 23.78 3.57 -2.48
C ARG A 52 22.91 3.90 -3.70
N TRP A 53 23.12 5.03 -4.39
CA TRP A 53 22.42 5.28 -5.66
C TRP A 53 22.76 4.29 -6.77
N LYS A 54 23.80 3.46 -6.62
CA LYS A 54 24.06 2.33 -7.52
C LYS A 54 23.18 1.12 -7.20
N GLU A 55 22.64 1.06 -5.99
CA GLU A 55 21.76 0.00 -5.53
C GLU A 55 20.31 0.33 -5.92
N ARG A 56 19.66 -0.63 -6.56
CA ARG A 56 18.30 -0.46 -7.10
C ARG A 56 17.28 -0.03 -6.05
N GLY A 57 17.37 -0.59 -4.84
CA GLY A 57 16.43 -0.29 -3.75
C GLY A 57 16.42 1.19 -3.36
N TYR A 58 17.52 1.91 -3.59
CA TYR A 58 17.65 3.32 -3.25
C TYR A 58 17.40 4.24 -4.45
N ASN A 59 17.77 3.86 -5.68
CA ASN A 59 17.62 4.75 -6.83
C ASN A 59 16.27 4.61 -7.58
N PHE A 60 15.60 3.46 -7.48
CA PHE A 60 14.47 3.18 -8.35
C PHE A 60 13.33 4.16 -8.03
N GLY A 61 12.92 4.98 -8.99
CA GLY A 61 11.86 5.95 -8.78
C GLY A 61 12.21 7.19 -7.96
N PHE A 62 13.51 7.43 -7.74
CA PHE A 62 14.03 8.67 -7.18
C PHE A 62 14.89 9.38 -8.21
N ASN A 63 14.96 10.71 -8.12
CA ASN A 63 15.90 11.51 -8.90
C ASN A 63 17.07 11.92 -7.99
N PRO A 64 18.27 11.32 -8.12
CA PRO A 64 19.41 11.62 -7.25
C PRO A 64 19.85 13.08 -7.26
N GLN A 65 19.44 13.87 -8.26
CA GLN A 65 19.77 15.30 -8.36
C GLN A 65 18.98 16.17 -7.37
N ILE A 66 17.87 15.67 -6.83
CA ILE A 66 16.96 16.44 -5.97
C ILE A 66 16.51 15.68 -4.72
N THR A 67 16.65 14.37 -4.69
CA THR A 67 16.26 13.54 -3.54
C THR A 67 17.37 13.54 -2.49
N PRO A 68 17.09 13.92 -1.22
CA PRO A 68 18.05 13.76 -0.14
C PRO A 68 18.47 12.30 0.06
N MET A 69 19.69 12.05 0.54
CA MET A 69 20.09 10.70 0.95
C MET A 69 19.15 10.17 2.05
N TYR A 70 19.05 8.85 2.16
CA TYR A 70 18.16 8.24 3.13
C TYR A 70 18.75 8.41 4.54
N THR A 71 17.92 8.81 5.49
CA THR A 71 18.27 8.77 6.92
C THR A 71 17.88 7.42 7.50
N THR A 72 18.84 6.73 8.11
CA THR A 72 18.61 5.41 8.72
C THR A 72 18.45 5.53 10.23
N VAL A 73 17.46 4.82 10.78
CA VAL A 73 17.32 4.59 12.22
C VAL A 73 17.73 3.14 12.50
N ASN A 74 18.92 2.94 13.09
CA ASN A 74 19.44 1.62 13.45
C ASN A 74 18.90 1.16 14.82
N GLY A 75 17.59 0.98 14.92
CA GLY A 75 16.92 0.59 16.15
C GLY A 75 15.41 0.49 15.99
N ILE A 76 14.74 0.12 17.09
CA ILE A 76 13.27 0.08 17.12
C ILE A 76 12.74 1.51 17.23
N LEU A 77 11.88 1.91 16.30
CA LEU A 77 11.09 3.13 16.41
C LEU A 77 9.72 2.75 17.01
N SER A 78 9.50 3.11 18.28
CA SER A 78 8.21 2.95 18.96
C SER A 78 7.72 4.32 19.44
N THR A 79 6.49 4.66 19.11
CA THR A 79 5.86 5.93 19.49
C THR A 79 4.39 5.71 19.80
N PRO A 80 3.84 6.31 20.87
CA PRO A 80 2.40 6.32 21.12
C PRO A 80 1.67 7.35 20.25
N PHE A 81 2.41 8.11 19.42
CA PHE A 81 1.88 9.18 18.58
C PHE A 81 1.84 8.80 17.10
N MET A 82 1.07 9.58 16.33
CA MET A 82 0.90 9.40 14.90
C MET A 82 2.20 9.58 14.11
N ILE A 83 2.48 8.66 13.18
CA ILE A 83 3.45 8.85 12.09
C ILE A 83 2.70 9.40 10.89
N GLN A 84 3.11 10.56 10.36
CA GLN A 84 2.50 11.19 9.20
C GLN A 84 3.44 11.17 7.99
N VAL A 85 2.97 10.61 6.88
CA VAL A 85 3.66 10.69 5.58
C VAL A 85 2.94 11.72 4.71
N ARG A 86 3.46 12.95 4.72
CA ARG A 86 2.96 14.08 3.92
C ARG A 86 3.77 14.23 2.63
N GLY A 87 3.17 14.88 1.64
CA GLY A 87 3.80 15.15 0.35
C GLY A 87 2.75 15.57 -0.65
N ASN A 88 2.70 16.86 -0.96
CA ASN A 88 1.97 17.44 -2.07
C ASN A 88 2.98 18.09 -3.03
N GLU A 89 2.52 18.71 -4.12
CA GLU A 89 3.39 19.30 -5.15
C GLU A 89 4.36 20.37 -4.62
N ASN A 90 4.00 21.02 -3.52
CA ASN A 90 4.73 22.13 -2.89
C ASN A 90 5.69 21.66 -1.78
N GLU A 91 5.64 20.40 -1.36
CA GLU A 91 6.55 19.87 -0.35
C GLU A 91 7.93 19.57 -0.96
N ARG A 92 8.99 20.00 -0.28
CA ARG A 92 10.38 19.82 -0.73
C ARG A 92 10.74 18.33 -0.91
N ASN A 93 10.22 17.49 -0.04
CA ASN A 93 10.43 16.04 -0.06
C ASN A 93 9.15 15.37 -0.52
N ARG A 94 9.03 15.16 -1.84
CA ARG A 94 7.88 14.49 -2.44
C ARG A 94 7.88 13.02 -2.03
N LYS A 95 6.69 12.44 -1.89
CA LYS A 95 6.52 10.99 -1.84
C LYS A 95 7.21 10.36 -3.05
N ARG A 96 7.69 9.12 -2.94
CA ARG A 96 8.18 8.37 -4.12
C ARG A 96 7.07 8.33 -5.17
N TRP A 97 7.36 8.86 -6.35
CA TRP A 97 6.42 9.13 -7.45
C TRP A 97 5.15 9.94 -7.08
N GLY A 98 5.10 10.59 -5.92
CA GLY A 98 3.98 11.43 -5.50
C GLY A 98 2.85 10.71 -4.75
N TYR A 99 2.82 9.38 -4.75
CA TYR A 99 1.69 8.59 -4.20
C TYR A 99 2.09 7.48 -3.21
N HIS A 100 3.38 7.10 -3.12
CA HIS A 100 3.83 6.07 -2.17
C HIS A 100 3.82 6.60 -0.73
N VAL A 101 3.14 5.88 0.17
CA VAL A 101 3.11 6.21 1.62
C VAL A 101 3.87 5.23 2.49
N PHE A 102 4.02 3.97 2.05
CA PHE A 102 4.76 2.96 2.80
C PHE A 102 5.31 1.88 1.86
N GLU A 103 6.54 1.45 2.15
CA GLU A 103 7.15 0.27 1.52
C GLU A 103 7.86 -0.57 2.58
N GLY A 104 7.62 -1.88 2.55
CA GLY A 104 8.25 -2.84 3.43
C GLY A 104 8.83 -3.99 2.61
N TYR A 105 10.13 -4.23 2.76
CA TYR A 105 10.82 -5.28 2.01
C TYR A 105 10.82 -6.59 2.81
N ALA A 106 10.67 -7.70 2.10
CA ALA A 106 10.80 -9.03 2.68
C ALA A 106 12.26 -9.29 3.09
N ARG A 107 12.50 -10.37 3.85
CA ARG A 107 13.83 -10.76 4.33
C ARG A 107 14.87 -10.91 3.21
N ASP A 108 14.42 -11.23 1.99
CA ASP A 108 15.28 -11.40 0.82
C ASP A 108 15.57 -10.10 0.07
N ASP A 109 15.01 -8.97 0.52
CA ASP A 109 15.09 -7.64 -0.10
C ASP A 109 14.60 -7.58 -1.56
N LYS A 110 13.75 -8.54 -1.96
CA LYS A 110 13.24 -8.63 -3.34
C LYS A 110 11.74 -8.43 -3.41
N SER A 111 10.98 -9.12 -2.57
CA SER A 111 9.54 -8.93 -2.49
C SER A 111 9.23 -7.72 -1.60
N ARG A 112 8.15 -6.98 -1.90
CA ARG A 112 7.79 -5.80 -1.09
C ARG A 112 6.31 -5.58 -0.97
N ILE A 113 5.87 -5.23 0.22
CA ILE A 113 4.56 -4.59 0.42
C ILE A 113 4.68 -3.11 0.04
N THR A 114 3.72 -2.58 -0.70
CA THR A 114 3.68 -1.19 -1.14
C THR A 114 2.28 -0.65 -0.91
N MET A 115 2.17 0.47 -0.18
CA MET A 115 0.93 1.21 0.03
C MET A 115 0.98 2.55 -0.71
N LEU A 116 -0.03 2.79 -1.53
CA LEU A 116 -0.18 4.00 -2.35
C LEU A 116 -1.47 4.73 -1.98
N VAL A 117 -1.51 6.04 -2.19
CA VAL A 117 -2.74 6.83 -2.09
C VAL A 117 -2.84 7.77 -3.29
N ASN A 118 -4.01 7.78 -3.92
CA ASN A 118 -4.35 8.67 -5.04
C ASN A 118 -3.44 8.48 -6.28
N LYS A 119 -2.93 7.27 -6.53
CA LYS A 119 -2.28 6.96 -7.82
C LYS A 119 -3.33 6.91 -8.94
N HIS A 120 -4.45 6.23 -8.68
CA HIS A 120 -5.55 6.07 -9.63
C HIS A 120 -6.87 6.64 -9.08
N THR A 121 -7.81 6.87 -10.00
CA THR A 121 -9.22 7.14 -9.73
C THR A 121 -10.03 6.04 -10.38
N GLU A 122 -10.84 5.34 -9.59
CA GLU A 122 -11.70 4.24 -10.03
C GLU A 122 -13.13 4.52 -9.54
N GLU A 123 -14.13 4.27 -10.39
CA GLU A 123 -15.54 4.54 -10.06
C GLU A 123 -15.74 5.95 -9.48
N GLU A 124 -15.16 6.94 -10.17
CA GLU A 124 -15.20 8.38 -9.83
C GLU A 124 -14.51 8.78 -8.51
N LYS A 125 -13.80 7.86 -7.84
CA LYS A 125 -13.14 8.12 -6.55
C LYS A 125 -11.65 7.79 -6.57
N PRO A 126 -10.81 8.59 -5.90
CA PRO A 126 -9.40 8.27 -5.75
C PRO A 126 -9.21 7.02 -4.86
N VAL A 127 -8.25 6.17 -5.23
CA VAL A 127 -8.03 4.87 -4.57
C VAL A 127 -6.82 4.92 -3.65
N ALA A 128 -6.95 4.27 -2.49
CA ALA A 128 -5.82 3.84 -1.67
C ALA A 128 -5.54 2.36 -1.96
N GLU A 129 -4.30 2.06 -2.27
CA GLU A 129 -3.92 0.77 -2.85
C GLU A 129 -2.89 0.08 -1.98
N LEU A 130 -2.98 -1.25 -1.90
CA LEU A 130 -2.03 -2.07 -1.17
C LEU A 130 -1.69 -3.30 -1.99
N TYR A 131 -0.41 -3.45 -2.32
CA TYR A 131 0.10 -4.57 -3.11
C TYR A 131 1.20 -5.29 -2.34
N TYR A 132 1.30 -6.60 -2.53
CA TYR A 132 2.49 -7.36 -2.16
C TYR A 132 3.17 -7.89 -3.41
N TYR A 133 4.18 -7.18 -3.90
CA TYR A 133 4.93 -7.57 -5.09
C TYR A 133 5.86 -8.75 -4.81
N SER A 134 5.94 -9.67 -5.77
CA SER A 134 6.94 -10.73 -5.81
C SER A 134 8.26 -10.23 -6.41
N THR A 135 9.15 -11.16 -6.74
CA THR A 135 10.43 -10.86 -7.39
C THR A 135 10.32 -10.70 -8.91
N VAL A 136 9.16 -11.02 -9.49
CA VAL A 136 8.92 -10.99 -10.93
C VAL A 136 8.45 -9.61 -11.38
N TYR A 137 9.19 -8.99 -12.29
CA TYR A 137 8.90 -7.65 -12.80
C TYR A 137 8.00 -7.70 -14.03
N THR A 138 6.72 -7.94 -13.80
CA THR A 138 5.69 -7.88 -14.84
C THR A 138 4.41 -7.30 -14.23
N HIS A 139 3.41 -7.05 -15.06
CA HIS A 139 2.06 -6.78 -14.57
C HIS A 139 1.23 -8.06 -14.47
N ALA A 140 1.80 -9.26 -14.66
CA ALA A 140 1.05 -10.53 -14.64
C ALA A 140 0.88 -11.10 -13.22
N GLU A 141 0.04 -12.12 -13.06
CA GLU A 141 -0.23 -12.80 -11.77
C GLU A 141 1.04 -13.18 -10.98
N PRO A 142 2.12 -13.72 -11.60
CA PRO A 142 3.33 -14.07 -10.86
C PRO A 142 4.06 -12.90 -10.22
N ALA A 143 3.75 -11.65 -10.59
CA ALA A 143 4.32 -10.45 -10.00
C ALA A 143 3.73 -10.10 -8.63
N TYR A 144 2.68 -10.80 -8.19
CA TYR A 144 1.96 -10.50 -6.96
C TYR A 144 1.91 -11.72 -6.04
N ASN A 145 2.35 -11.53 -4.80
CA ASN A 145 2.25 -12.50 -3.72
C ASN A 145 0.89 -12.40 -3.01
N TRP A 146 0.56 -13.41 -2.21
CA TRP A 146 -0.62 -13.39 -1.36
C TRP A 146 -0.51 -12.40 -0.20
N PHE A 147 -1.45 -11.47 -0.13
CA PHE A 147 -1.71 -10.62 1.02
C PHE A 147 -2.77 -11.28 1.93
N LYS A 148 -2.39 -11.62 3.16
CA LYS A 148 -3.28 -12.29 4.12
C LYS A 148 -3.90 -11.29 5.10
N ILE A 149 -5.23 -11.34 5.26
CA ILE A 149 -5.99 -10.56 6.24
C ILE A 149 -6.67 -11.52 7.23
N GLY A 150 -6.63 -11.20 8.53
CA GLY A 150 -7.20 -12.01 9.60
C GLY A 150 -6.13 -12.58 10.53
N SER A 151 -6.07 -13.91 10.66
CA SER A 151 -5.11 -14.62 11.52
C SER A 151 -3.91 -15.15 10.73
N ASP A 152 -2.79 -15.37 11.41
CA ASP A 152 -1.66 -16.16 10.92
C ASP A 152 -2.03 -17.62 10.60
N VAL A 153 -3.05 -18.18 11.26
CA VAL A 153 -3.59 -19.52 10.99
C VAL A 153 -4.36 -19.54 9.67
N ARG A 154 -3.97 -20.45 8.76
CA ARG A 154 -4.51 -20.55 7.39
C ARG A 154 -6.04 -20.51 7.34
N GLN A 155 -6.72 -21.37 8.09
CA GLN A 155 -8.18 -21.51 8.03
C GLN A 155 -8.97 -20.42 8.78
N HIS A 156 -8.29 -19.41 9.31
CA HIS A 156 -8.89 -18.26 9.99
C HIS A 156 -8.49 -16.95 9.31
N SER A 157 -8.40 -16.97 7.98
CA SER A 157 -7.88 -15.86 7.19
C SER A 157 -8.47 -15.76 5.79
N PHE A 158 -8.15 -14.66 5.12
CA PHE A 158 -8.55 -14.34 3.76
C PHE A 158 -7.29 -13.96 2.98
N LEU A 159 -7.11 -14.54 1.79
CA LEU A 159 -5.98 -14.23 0.91
C LEU A 159 -6.45 -13.36 -0.25
N PHE A 160 -5.68 -12.34 -0.57
CA PHE A 160 -5.88 -11.46 -1.72
C PHE A 160 -4.59 -11.40 -2.53
N SER A 161 -4.68 -11.53 -3.85
CA SER A 161 -3.61 -11.29 -4.80
C SER A 161 -4.22 -10.61 -6.04
N ARG A 162 -3.40 -10.30 -7.05
CA ARG A 162 -3.73 -9.46 -8.22
C ARG A 162 -5.19 -9.60 -8.70
N ASP A 163 -5.58 -10.81 -9.08
CA ASP A 163 -6.89 -11.11 -9.70
C ASP A 163 -7.64 -12.20 -8.91
N LYS A 164 -7.22 -12.50 -7.67
CA LYS A 164 -7.73 -13.65 -6.91
C LYS A 164 -7.96 -13.33 -5.44
N ALA A 165 -9.05 -13.86 -4.90
CA ALA A 165 -9.33 -13.85 -3.47
C ALA A 165 -9.76 -15.25 -3.01
N VAL A 166 -9.20 -15.71 -1.89
CA VAL A 166 -9.53 -17.01 -1.27
C VAL A 166 -10.02 -16.77 0.15
N PHE A 167 -11.25 -17.17 0.43
CA PHE A 167 -11.91 -16.99 1.72
C PHE A 167 -11.91 -18.31 2.47
N TYR A 168 -11.03 -18.47 3.46
CA TYR A 168 -11.03 -19.66 4.32
C TYR A 168 -12.03 -19.55 5.49
N GLY A 169 -12.27 -18.32 5.96
CA GLY A 169 -13.23 -18.05 7.03
C GLY A 169 -14.68 -17.97 6.54
N SER A 170 -15.62 -17.85 7.49
CA SER A 170 -17.03 -17.56 7.18
C SER A 170 -17.17 -16.18 6.53
N LEU A 171 -17.83 -16.13 5.38
CA LEU A 171 -18.24 -14.90 4.71
C LEU A 171 -19.75 -14.70 4.90
N LYS A 172 -20.13 -13.63 5.62
CA LYS A 172 -21.53 -13.21 5.75
C LYS A 172 -21.74 -11.92 4.97
N MET A 173 -22.51 -12.00 3.87
CA MET A 173 -22.96 -10.83 3.13
C MET A 173 -24.30 -10.36 3.72
N THR A 174 -24.35 -9.16 4.30
CA THR A 174 -25.56 -8.59 4.91
C THR A 174 -26.41 -7.78 3.93
N ASN A 175 -25.96 -7.67 2.68
CA ASN A 175 -26.63 -6.95 1.61
C ASN A 175 -26.65 -7.81 0.33
N ALA A 176 -27.19 -7.27 -0.76
CA ALA A 176 -27.27 -7.94 -2.04
C ALA A 176 -25.86 -8.27 -2.60
N LEU A 177 -25.76 -9.45 -3.22
CA LEU A 177 -24.64 -9.85 -4.05
C LEU A 177 -25.09 -9.79 -5.51
N THR A 178 -24.42 -8.99 -6.33
CA THR A 178 -24.62 -8.98 -7.77
C THR A 178 -23.63 -9.94 -8.42
N LEU A 179 -24.13 -10.91 -9.18
CA LEU A 179 -23.29 -11.80 -9.97
C LEU A 179 -22.65 -11.06 -11.14
N GLY A 180 -21.48 -11.52 -11.59
CA GLY A 180 -20.85 -11.02 -12.81
C GLY A 180 -21.84 -11.09 -13.98
N ASN A 181 -22.13 -9.92 -14.57
CA ASN A 181 -23.06 -9.77 -15.67
C ASN A 181 -22.31 -9.93 -17.00
N ILE A 182 -22.15 -11.18 -17.46
CA ILE A 182 -21.20 -11.55 -18.51
C ILE A 182 -21.95 -12.06 -19.75
N GLY A 183 -21.77 -11.38 -20.88
CA GLY A 183 -22.18 -11.84 -22.21
C GLY A 183 -20.98 -12.09 -23.11
N ARG A 184 -21.22 -12.40 -24.39
CA ARG A 184 -20.15 -12.63 -25.38
C ARG A 184 -19.22 -11.43 -25.55
N ASP A 185 -19.74 -10.22 -25.44
CA ASP A 185 -18.99 -8.96 -25.51
C ASP A 185 -18.10 -8.71 -24.28
N ASN A 186 -18.26 -9.49 -23.20
CA ASN A 186 -17.46 -9.45 -22.00
C ASN A 186 -16.34 -10.50 -21.95
N ILE A 187 -16.14 -11.27 -23.04
CA ILE A 187 -15.20 -12.39 -23.11
C ILE A 187 -14.24 -12.17 -24.27
N LEU A 188 -12.94 -12.26 -23.99
CA LEU A 188 -11.90 -12.20 -25.01
C LEU A 188 -10.91 -13.35 -24.84
N ALA A 189 -10.91 -14.29 -25.79
CA ALA A 189 -10.11 -15.51 -25.67
C ALA A 189 -8.60 -15.25 -25.76
N GLU A 190 -8.20 -14.30 -26.61
CA GLU A 190 -6.80 -13.90 -26.78
C GLU A 190 -6.45 -12.77 -25.83
N LYS A 191 -5.25 -12.82 -25.26
CA LYS A 191 -4.80 -11.76 -24.37
C LYS A 191 -4.49 -10.49 -25.18
N PRO A 192 -5.00 -9.32 -24.79
CA PRO A 192 -4.61 -8.05 -25.42
C PRO A 192 -3.10 -7.84 -25.37
N VAL A 193 -2.52 -7.32 -26.46
CA VAL A 193 -1.09 -6.98 -26.53
C VAL A 193 -0.80 -5.62 -25.87
N ALA A 194 -1.80 -4.73 -25.87
CA ALA A 194 -1.70 -3.42 -25.25
C ALA A 194 -1.53 -3.49 -23.73
N ASP A 195 -0.96 -2.44 -23.15
CA ASP A 195 -0.76 -2.34 -21.70
C ASP A 195 -2.09 -2.33 -20.94
N ALA A 196 -2.16 -3.14 -19.88
CA ALA A 196 -3.36 -3.38 -19.11
C ALA A 196 -3.81 -2.15 -18.30
N GLU A 197 -2.89 -1.27 -17.87
CA GLU A 197 -3.28 -0.02 -17.20
C GLU A 197 -4.04 0.91 -18.18
N THR A 198 -3.61 0.97 -19.44
CA THR A 198 -4.25 1.83 -20.46
C THR A 198 -5.48 1.21 -21.13
N ASN A 199 -5.56 -0.12 -21.17
CA ASN A 199 -6.62 -0.87 -21.88
C ASN A 199 -7.37 -1.83 -20.94
N TYR A 200 -7.61 -1.39 -19.71
CA TYR A 200 -8.19 -2.19 -18.63
C TYR A 200 -9.52 -2.85 -19.01
N ALA A 201 -10.34 -2.18 -19.83
CA ALA A 201 -11.64 -2.70 -20.24
C ALA A 201 -11.54 -3.97 -21.11
N GLU A 202 -10.59 -4.05 -22.05
CA GLU A 202 -10.37 -5.25 -22.85
C GLU A 202 -9.61 -6.32 -22.05
N ASP A 203 -8.65 -5.92 -21.21
CA ASP A 203 -7.93 -6.86 -20.32
C ASP A 203 -8.91 -7.57 -19.38
N ALA A 204 -9.90 -6.85 -18.82
CA ALA A 204 -10.96 -7.42 -18.00
C ALA A 204 -11.79 -8.49 -18.73
N LYS A 205 -12.00 -8.36 -20.06
CA LYS A 205 -12.67 -9.41 -20.85
C LYS A 205 -11.85 -10.68 -20.95
N HIS A 206 -10.53 -10.53 -21.04
CA HIS A 206 -9.63 -11.67 -21.03
C HIS A 206 -9.57 -12.34 -19.65
N VAL A 207 -9.59 -11.55 -18.57
CA VAL A 207 -9.71 -12.07 -17.20
C VAL A 207 -11.00 -12.89 -17.07
N ASN A 208 -12.16 -12.37 -17.49
CA ASN A 208 -13.42 -13.12 -17.49
C ASN A 208 -13.32 -14.44 -18.27
N TYR A 209 -12.68 -14.43 -19.45
CA TYR A 209 -12.46 -15.65 -20.22
C TYR A 209 -11.64 -16.69 -19.45
N GLN A 210 -10.53 -16.29 -18.82
CA GLN A 210 -9.68 -17.20 -18.06
C GLN A 210 -10.40 -17.76 -16.83
N GLU A 211 -11.12 -16.92 -16.09
CA GLU A 211 -11.85 -17.34 -14.90
C GLU A 211 -13.00 -18.29 -15.26
N LEU A 212 -13.75 -18.02 -16.34
CA LEU A 212 -14.79 -18.94 -16.80
C LEU A 212 -14.21 -20.25 -17.36
N LYS A 213 -13.12 -20.20 -18.11
CA LYS A 213 -12.48 -21.40 -18.68
C LYS A 213 -11.94 -22.32 -17.58
N ASN A 214 -11.26 -21.75 -16.59
CA ASN A 214 -10.57 -22.49 -15.53
C ASN A 214 -11.43 -22.67 -14.27
N SER A 215 -12.68 -22.20 -14.29
CA SER A 215 -13.63 -22.30 -13.18
C SER A 215 -13.84 -23.72 -12.66
N GLU A 216 -14.10 -23.83 -11.35
CA GLU A 216 -14.47 -25.08 -10.70
C GLU A 216 -16.00 -25.27 -10.66
N ASN A 217 -16.44 -26.48 -10.30
CA ASN A 217 -17.86 -26.74 -10.02
C ASN A 217 -18.35 -25.79 -8.91
N GLY A 218 -19.57 -25.29 -9.06
CA GLY A 218 -20.16 -24.30 -8.15
C GLY A 218 -19.90 -22.85 -8.54
N THR A 219 -19.14 -22.57 -9.61
CA THR A 219 -19.00 -21.21 -10.16
C THR A 219 -20.34 -20.76 -10.74
N ILE A 220 -20.77 -19.54 -10.40
CA ILE A 220 -22.06 -18.96 -10.81
C ILE A 220 -21.84 -17.58 -11.42
N PHE A 221 -22.55 -17.26 -12.51
CA PHE A 221 -22.62 -15.90 -13.06
C PHE A 221 -24.00 -15.64 -13.70
N TYR A 222 -24.28 -14.38 -14.07
CA TYR A 222 -25.47 -14.01 -14.82
C TYR A 222 -25.11 -13.85 -16.30
N ASP A 223 -25.72 -14.67 -17.15
CA ASP A 223 -25.60 -14.59 -18.60
C ASP A 223 -26.64 -13.59 -19.14
N LYS A 224 -26.17 -12.37 -19.46
CA LYS A 224 -27.05 -11.32 -20.02
C LYS A 224 -27.54 -11.58 -21.42
N ASP A 225 -26.81 -12.35 -22.23
CA ASP A 225 -27.24 -12.60 -23.61
C ASP A 225 -28.50 -13.46 -23.63
N ASN A 226 -28.66 -14.32 -22.61
CA ASN A 226 -29.80 -15.23 -22.48
C ASN A 226 -30.74 -14.90 -21.31
N ASN A 227 -30.42 -13.90 -20.50
CA ASN A 227 -31.14 -13.50 -19.28
C ASN A 227 -31.35 -14.65 -18.28
N ILE A 228 -30.27 -15.40 -17.98
CA ILE A 228 -30.31 -16.54 -17.04
C ILE A 228 -29.15 -16.51 -16.04
N VAL A 229 -29.36 -17.14 -14.89
CA VAL A 229 -28.27 -17.49 -13.97
C VAL A 229 -27.71 -18.85 -14.38
N VAL A 230 -26.40 -18.96 -14.50
CA VAL A 230 -25.71 -20.19 -14.93
C VAL A 230 -24.78 -20.66 -13.81
N ILE A 231 -24.73 -21.97 -13.57
CA ILE A 231 -23.85 -22.62 -12.60
C ILE A 231 -23.07 -23.76 -13.27
N LYS A 232 -21.81 -23.96 -12.89
CA LYS A 232 -21.00 -25.09 -13.36
C LYS A 232 -21.22 -26.32 -12.48
N ILE A 233 -21.65 -27.44 -13.06
CA ILE A 233 -21.91 -28.70 -12.36
C ILE A 233 -21.25 -29.83 -13.16
N ASN A 234 -20.40 -30.63 -12.51
CA ASN A 234 -19.66 -31.73 -13.13
C ASN A 234 -18.97 -31.34 -14.45
N GLY A 235 -18.33 -30.17 -14.46
CA GLY A 235 -17.63 -29.63 -15.63
C GLY A 235 -18.52 -29.01 -16.71
N THR A 236 -19.85 -29.06 -16.58
CA THR A 236 -20.81 -28.54 -17.57
C THR A 236 -21.53 -27.31 -17.05
N TRP A 237 -21.73 -26.32 -17.91
CA TRP A 237 -22.55 -25.14 -17.59
C TRP A 237 -24.04 -25.46 -17.69
N MET A 238 -24.78 -25.19 -16.64
CA MET A 238 -26.21 -25.47 -16.54
C MET A 238 -26.96 -24.23 -16.08
N LYS A 239 -28.19 -24.05 -16.59
CA LYS A 239 -29.09 -23.01 -16.08
C LYS A 239 -29.48 -23.33 -14.64
N LEU A 240 -29.34 -22.36 -13.74
CA LEU A 240 -29.91 -22.44 -12.40
C LEU A 240 -31.44 -22.26 -12.50
N ALA A 241 -32.19 -23.26 -12.03
CA ALA A 241 -33.65 -23.18 -12.01
C ALA A 241 -34.08 -22.14 -10.97
N VAL A 242 -34.89 -21.17 -11.40
CA VAL A 242 -35.51 -20.16 -10.55
C VAL A 242 -37.02 -20.16 -10.78
N GLU A 243 -37.78 -19.84 -9.75
CA GLU A 243 -39.22 -19.68 -9.83
C GLU A 243 -39.58 -18.20 -9.86
N ALA A 244 -40.73 -17.89 -10.49
CA ALA A 244 -41.29 -16.55 -10.38
C ALA A 244 -41.61 -16.24 -8.91
N LEU A 245 -41.60 -14.95 -8.57
CA LEU A 245 -42.04 -14.52 -7.25
C LEU A 245 -43.47 -15.01 -6.97
N PRO A 246 -43.80 -15.35 -5.70
CA PRO A 246 -45.16 -15.71 -5.34
C PRO A 246 -46.17 -14.63 -5.72
N LYS A 247 -47.41 -15.02 -6.02
CA LYS A 247 -48.47 -14.08 -6.38
C LYS A 247 -48.64 -13.02 -5.27
N GLY A 248 -48.60 -11.75 -5.65
CA GLY A 248 -48.73 -10.61 -4.73
C GLY A 248 -47.41 -10.15 -4.09
N VAL A 249 -46.30 -10.84 -4.32
CA VAL A 249 -44.96 -10.38 -3.92
C VAL A 249 -44.34 -9.58 -5.06
N HIS A 250 -44.13 -8.28 -4.81
CA HIS A 250 -43.51 -7.35 -5.76
C HIS A 250 -42.55 -6.44 -5.00
N TYR A 251 -41.40 -6.16 -5.60
CA TYR A 251 -40.44 -5.18 -5.09
C TYR A 251 -40.66 -3.86 -5.85
N SER A 252 -40.92 -2.77 -5.12
CA SER A 252 -41.32 -1.47 -5.69
C SER A 252 -40.16 -0.50 -5.94
N PHE A 253 -38.93 -0.93 -5.66
CA PHE A 253 -37.71 -0.17 -5.83
C PHE A 253 -37.10 -0.41 -7.20
#